data_AF-A0A1I8P0U5-F1
#
_entry.id   AF-A0A1I8P0U5-F1
#
_cell.length_a   1.000
_cell.length_b   1.000
_cell.length_c   1.000
_cell.angle_alpha   90.00
_cell.angle_beta   90.00
_cell.angle_gamma   90.00
#
_symmetry.space_group_name_H-M   'P 1'
#
loop_
_entity.id
_entity.type
_entity.pdbx_description
1 polymer ?
#
loop_
_entity_poly.entity_id
_entity_poly.type
_entity_poly.pdbx_seq_one_letter_code
_entity_poly.pdbx_strand_id
1 'polypeptide(L)'
;MDYANKRWWSVVLIVATIAATQTWETSAGHPGFIRDEEGSRRIITQFYNYVDVITGLKLDNMLKLTQVFVQQLLDSIPGHDRGNTAQMLEDYISNVENIREDGGSIEEKELMLMELQQLIATIKSGLAQEEKEDIILRRGLLGMFELLARLSIEERKFNDKFAKAATLLRLRMAEESVERHRELIDLLQAIDSEQDIVVRERLFEKFKQIRHYHTSQ
;
A
#
# COMPACT_ATOMS: atom_id res chain seq x y z
N MET A 1 20.12 15.26 21.94
CA MET A 1 19.38 14.01 22.25
C MET A 1 18.19 14.02 21.29
N ASP A 2 17.99 13.14 20.31
CA ASP A 2 18.40 11.75 20.23
C ASP A 2 18.27 11.25 18.76
N TYR A 3 19.04 11.82 17.83
CA TYR A 3 19.05 11.42 16.41
C TYR A 3 19.56 9.99 16.18
N ALA A 4 20.36 9.47 17.12
CA ALA A 4 20.87 8.11 17.08
C ALA A 4 19.78 7.07 17.36
N ASN A 5 18.81 7.39 18.22
CA ASN A 5 17.77 6.45 18.64
C ASN A 5 16.70 6.25 17.55
N LYS A 6 16.34 7.31 16.81
CA LYS A 6 15.38 7.25 15.69
C LYS A 6 15.83 6.35 14.53
N ARG A 7 17.11 6.40 14.17
CA ARG A 7 17.69 5.57 13.10
C ARG A 7 17.68 4.07 13.44
N TRP A 8 17.75 3.74 14.73
CA TRP A 8 17.66 2.36 15.20
C TRP A 8 16.25 1.79 15.08
N TRP A 9 15.19 2.57 15.34
CA TRP A 9 13.81 2.09 15.18
C TRP A 9 13.46 1.79 13.71
N SER A 10 13.86 2.65 12.77
CA SER A 10 13.61 2.41 11.33
C SER A 10 14.39 1.19 10.81
N VAL A 11 15.62 0.98 11.27
CA VAL A 11 16.44 -0.20 10.91
C VAL A 11 15.88 -1.46 11.58
N VAL A 12 15.42 -1.40 12.83
CA VAL A 12 14.76 -2.52 13.52
C VAL A 12 13.45 -2.88 12.83
N LEU A 13 12.65 -1.91 12.38
CA LEU A 13 11.44 -2.15 11.61
C LEU A 13 11.78 -2.81 10.27
N ILE A 14 12.75 -2.28 9.51
CA ILE A 14 13.19 -2.85 8.23
C ILE A 14 13.78 -4.26 8.41
N VAL A 15 14.56 -4.51 9.46
CA VAL A 15 15.12 -5.83 9.77
C VAL A 15 14.04 -6.80 10.24
N ALA A 16 13.06 -6.37 11.03
CA ALA A 16 11.90 -7.18 11.40
C ALA A 16 11.00 -7.49 10.19
N THR A 17 10.89 -6.55 9.25
CA THR A 17 10.12 -6.70 8.00
C THR A 17 10.82 -7.68 7.05
N ILE A 18 12.14 -7.57 6.89
CA ILE A 18 12.94 -8.53 6.11
C ILE A 18 12.92 -9.91 6.78
N ALA A 19 13.03 -9.98 8.11
CA ALA A 19 12.93 -11.24 8.85
C ALA A 19 11.53 -11.86 8.74
N ALA A 20 10.44 -11.08 8.75
CA ALA A 20 9.07 -11.57 8.54
C ALA A 20 8.87 -12.13 7.12
N THR A 21 9.40 -11.44 6.10
CA THR A 21 9.35 -11.93 4.71
C THR A 21 10.19 -13.19 4.50
N GLN A 22 11.39 -13.26 5.08
CA GLN A 22 12.26 -14.43 5.02
C GLN A 22 11.72 -15.61 5.83
N THR A 23 11.08 -15.39 6.99
CA THR A 23 10.54 -16.47 7.83
C THR A 23 9.31 -17.14 7.21
N TRP A 24 8.47 -16.41 6.47
CA TRP A 24 7.40 -17.02 5.68
C TRP A 24 7.95 -17.93 4.57
N GLU A 25 8.98 -17.47 3.85
CA GLU A 25 9.63 -18.22 2.76
C GLU A 25 10.46 -19.42 3.26
N THR A 26 11.16 -19.29 4.40
CA THR A 26 12.04 -20.34 4.95
C THR A 26 11.36 -21.36 5.86
N SER A 27 10.19 -21.05 6.43
CA SER A 27 9.39 -22.03 7.21
C SER A 27 8.74 -23.12 6.34
N ALA A 28 8.97 -23.11 5.02
CA ALA A 28 8.49 -24.12 4.07
C ALA A 28 9.13 -25.51 4.22
N GLY A 29 10.00 -25.71 5.23
CA GLY A 29 10.79 -26.93 5.42
C GLY A 29 10.22 -28.03 6.32
N HIS A 30 9.02 -27.89 6.91
CA HIS A 30 8.43 -28.93 7.78
C HIS A 30 7.02 -29.35 7.33
N PRO A 31 6.84 -30.59 6.81
CA PRO A 31 5.57 -31.08 6.29
C PRO A 31 4.73 -31.65 7.43
N GLY A 32 4.11 -30.76 8.22
CA GLY A 32 3.01 -31.12 9.11
C GLY A 32 1.78 -30.32 8.70
N PHE A 33 0.75 -30.96 8.17
CA PHE A 33 -0.52 -30.28 7.92
C PHE A 33 -1.12 -29.83 9.27
N ILE A 34 -1.47 -28.55 9.36
CA ILE A 34 -2.08 -28.00 10.57
C ILE A 34 -3.52 -28.49 10.65
N ARG A 35 -3.82 -29.32 11.66
CA ARG A 35 -5.14 -29.93 11.90
C ARG A 35 -5.87 -29.31 13.09
N ASP A 36 -5.15 -28.85 14.10
CA ASP A 36 -5.77 -28.25 15.29
C ASP A 36 -6.17 -26.78 15.04
N GLU A 37 -7.12 -26.31 15.83
CA GLU A 37 -7.67 -24.95 15.71
C GLU A 37 -6.65 -23.87 16.05
N GLU A 38 -5.80 -24.11 17.05
CA GLU A 38 -4.83 -23.14 17.53
C GLU A 38 -3.72 -22.91 16.50
N GLY A 39 -3.22 -23.98 15.89
CA GLY A 39 -2.27 -23.90 14.78
C GLY A 39 -2.86 -23.18 13.57
N SER A 40 -4.15 -23.41 13.26
CA SER A 40 -4.83 -22.78 12.12
C SER A 40 -4.98 -21.28 12.33
N ARG A 41 -5.38 -20.86 13.53
CA ARG A 41 -5.43 -19.44 13.91
C ARG A 41 -4.05 -18.80 13.86
N ARG A 42 -3.03 -19.46 14.41
CA ARG A 42 -1.65 -18.94 14.44
C ARG A 42 -1.09 -18.66 13.04
N ILE A 43 -1.28 -19.58 12.09
CA ILE A 43 -0.78 -19.39 10.74
C ILE A 43 -1.57 -18.32 9.97
N ILE A 44 -2.87 -18.19 10.21
CA ILE A 44 -3.70 -17.12 9.66
C ILE A 44 -3.26 -15.75 10.20
N THR A 45 -2.99 -15.63 11.49
CA THR A 45 -2.45 -14.39 12.09
C THR A 45 -1.09 -14.04 11.48
N GLN A 46 -0.19 -15.01 11.28
CA GLN A 46 1.08 -14.77 10.61
C GLN A 46 0.90 -14.30 9.16
N PHE A 47 -0.07 -14.88 8.44
CA PHE A 47 -0.43 -14.45 7.11
C PHE A 47 -0.94 -13.00 7.11
N TYR A 48 -1.83 -12.61 8.03
CA TYR A 48 -2.30 -11.22 8.14
C TYR A 48 -1.15 -10.24 8.42
N ASN A 49 -0.28 -10.55 9.38
CA ASN A 49 0.89 -9.72 9.67
C ASN A 49 1.81 -9.55 8.45
N TYR A 50 1.99 -10.62 7.67
CA TYR A 50 2.75 -10.56 6.43
C TYR A 50 2.07 -9.64 5.40
N VAL A 51 0.74 -9.75 5.24
CA VAL A 51 -0.04 -8.89 4.33
C VAL A 51 0.08 -7.42 4.73
N ASP A 52 0.01 -7.11 6.02
CA ASP A 52 0.14 -5.73 6.54
C ASP A 52 1.52 -5.16 6.20
N VAL A 53 2.56 -5.97 6.40
CA VAL A 53 3.93 -5.62 6.05
C VAL A 53 4.06 -5.28 4.55
N ILE A 54 3.62 -6.18 3.66
CA ILE A 54 3.76 -5.94 2.22
C ILE A 54 2.88 -4.80 1.73
N THR A 55 1.73 -4.54 2.40
CA THR A 55 0.86 -3.40 2.14
C THR A 55 1.53 -2.09 2.56
N GLY A 56 2.11 -2.04 3.75
CA GLY A 56 2.84 -0.87 4.23
C GLY A 56 4.03 -0.50 3.32
N LEU A 57 4.75 -1.50 2.81
CA LEU A 57 5.82 -1.31 1.83
C LEU A 57 5.30 -0.79 0.48
N LYS A 58 4.20 -1.37 -0.02
CA LYS A 58 3.54 -0.90 -1.25
C LYS A 58 3.19 0.58 -1.13
N LEU A 59 2.50 0.94 -0.06
CA LEU A 59 2.02 2.30 0.17
C LEU A 59 3.16 3.30 0.34
N ASP A 60 4.23 2.96 1.07
CA ASP A 60 5.40 3.86 1.18
C ASP A 60 6.05 4.11 -0.20
N ASN A 61 6.19 3.08 -1.02
CA ASN A 61 6.71 3.23 -2.38
C ASN A 61 5.79 4.10 -3.24
N MET A 62 4.47 3.89 -3.16
CA MET A 62 3.50 4.70 -3.88
C MET A 62 3.57 6.17 -3.43
N LEU A 63 3.62 6.45 -2.13
CA LEU A 63 3.75 7.80 -1.61
C LEU A 63 5.06 8.46 -2.03
N LYS A 64 6.17 7.73 -2.07
CA LYS A 64 7.43 8.26 -2.60
C LYS A 64 7.30 8.64 -4.08
N LEU A 65 6.63 7.82 -4.89
CA LEU A 65 6.40 8.10 -6.30
C LEU A 65 5.51 9.34 -6.50
N THR A 66 4.46 9.48 -5.69
CA THR A 66 3.55 10.63 -5.77
C THR A 66 4.21 11.90 -5.28
N GLN A 67 4.99 11.85 -4.20
CA GLN A 67 5.78 12.97 -3.71
C GLN A 67 6.73 13.49 -4.80
N VAL A 68 7.47 12.59 -5.47
CA VAL A 68 8.37 12.96 -6.57
C VAL A 68 7.61 13.62 -7.72
N PHE A 69 6.47 13.06 -8.11
CA PHE A 69 5.64 13.65 -9.16
C PHE A 69 5.12 15.05 -8.79
N VAL A 70 4.61 15.22 -7.56
CA VAL A 70 4.09 16.51 -7.09
C VAL A 70 5.21 17.55 -6.97
N GLN A 71 6.40 17.14 -6.51
CA GLN A 71 7.58 18.00 -6.51
C GLN A 71 7.94 18.47 -7.92
N GLN A 72 7.92 17.56 -8.92
CA GLN A 72 8.17 17.93 -10.31
C GLN A 72 7.12 18.91 -10.87
N LEU A 73 5.85 18.77 -10.47
CA LEU A 73 4.82 19.75 -10.82
C LEU A 73 5.11 21.11 -10.20
N LEU A 74 5.42 21.16 -8.91
CA LEU A 74 5.74 22.40 -8.20
C LEU A 74 6.98 23.09 -8.78
N ASP A 75 8.04 22.33 -9.07
CA ASP A 75 9.29 22.84 -9.63
C ASP A 75 9.12 23.37 -11.06
N SER A 76 8.08 22.92 -11.77
CA SER A 76 7.75 23.43 -13.10
C SER A 76 7.16 24.84 -13.08
N ILE A 77 6.64 25.29 -11.93
CA ILE A 77 6.05 26.62 -11.76
C ILE A 77 7.14 27.61 -11.29
N PRO A 78 7.47 28.64 -12.10
CA PRO A 78 8.36 29.70 -11.68
C PRO A 78 7.89 30.34 -10.37
N GLY A 79 8.80 30.61 -9.43
CA GLY A 79 8.43 31.12 -8.10
C GLY A 79 7.58 32.40 -8.10
N HIS A 80 7.69 33.24 -9.13
CA HIS A 80 6.89 34.47 -9.28
C HIS A 80 5.50 34.24 -9.89
N ASP A 81 5.25 33.05 -10.45
CA ASP A 81 3.96 32.63 -11.02
C ASP A 81 3.25 31.62 -10.09
N ARG A 82 3.77 31.37 -8.87
CA ARG A 82 3.15 30.46 -7.89
C ARG A 82 1.92 31.10 -7.25
N GLY A 83 0.81 30.39 -7.27
CA GLY A 83 -0.46 30.79 -6.67
C GLY A 83 -0.93 29.80 -5.62
N ASN A 84 -2.25 29.73 -5.43
CA ASN A 84 -2.87 28.84 -4.45
C ASN A 84 -2.60 27.36 -4.77
N THR A 85 -2.47 27.00 -6.04
CA THR A 85 -2.26 25.61 -6.44
C THR A 85 -0.87 25.13 -6.07
N ALA A 86 0.17 25.95 -6.28
CA ALA A 86 1.52 25.68 -5.79
C ALA A 86 1.54 25.45 -4.28
N GLN A 87 0.80 26.23 -3.49
CA GLN A 87 0.71 26.03 -2.04
C GLN A 87 0.10 24.67 -1.68
N MET A 88 -0.97 24.25 -2.37
CA MET A 88 -1.56 22.93 -2.14
C MET A 88 -0.60 21.79 -2.51
N LEU A 89 0.24 21.96 -3.54
CA LEU A 89 1.28 20.99 -3.89
C LEU A 89 2.37 20.91 -2.80
N GLU A 90 2.80 22.06 -2.26
CA GLU A 90 3.74 22.15 -1.14
C GLU A 90 3.20 21.46 0.12
N ASP A 91 1.94 21.73 0.49
CA ASP A 91 1.28 21.11 1.64
C ASP A 91 1.20 19.59 1.48
N TYR A 92 0.85 19.11 0.29
CA TYR A 92 0.83 17.67 -0.01
C TYR A 92 2.21 17.03 0.17
N ILE A 93 3.27 17.64 -0.38
CA ILE A 93 4.64 17.13 -0.27
C ILE A 93 5.06 17.03 1.20
N SER A 94 4.80 18.08 1.98
CA SER A 94 5.10 18.14 3.41
C SER A 94 4.37 17.04 4.20
N ASN A 95 3.07 16.86 3.95
CA ASN A 95 2.27 15.83 4.61
C ASN A 95 2.76 14.41 4.27
N VAL A 96 3.09 14.16 3.01
CA VAL A 96 3.66 12.87 2.60
C VAL A 96 5.00 12.64 3.26
N GLU A 97 5.88 13.65 3.32
CA GLU A 97 7.17 13.54 3.99
C GLU A 97 7.00 13.18 5.47
N ASN A 98 6.15 13.90 6.20
CA ASN A 98 5.86 13.63 7.61
C ASN A 98 5.36 12.18 7.83
N ILE A 99 4.37 11.74 7.05
CA ILE A 99 3.82 10.38 7.16
C ILE A 99 4.88 9.31 6.88
N ARG A 100 5.78 9.57 5.94
CA ARG A 100 6.85 8.62 5.59
C ARG A 100 7.97 8.60 6.64
N GLU A 101 8.31 9.73 7.23
CA GLU A 101 9.35 9.84 8.26
C GLU A 101 8.89 9.30 9.62
N ASP A 102 7.66 9.59 10.02
CA ASP A 102 7.10 9.20 11.32
C ASP A 102 6.54 7.76 11.32
N GLY A 103 6.48 7.12 10.15
CA GLY A 103 6.04 5.74 10.03
C GLY A 103 4.52 5.59 10.13
N GLY A 104 3.78 6.44 9.42
CA GLY A 104 2.32 6.47 9.45
C GLY A 104 1.64 5.12 9.14
N SER A 105 0.41 5.00 9.61
CA SER A 105 -0.42 3.80 9.50
C SER A 105 -0.77 3.47 8.04
N ILE A 106 -1.28 2.26 7.80
CA ILE A 106 -1.77 1.88 6.46
C ILE A 106 -2.88 2.84 6.03
N GLU A 107 -3.80 3.15 6.94
CA GLU A 107 -4.95 4.02 6.70
C GLU A 107 -4.52 5.46 6.39
N GLU A 108 -3.54 6.00 7.12
CA GLU A 108 -2.99 7.34 6.85
C GLU A 108 -2.35 7.41 5.46
N LYS A 109 -1.64 6.34 5.06
CA LYS A 109 -1.02 6.29 3.74
C LYS A 109 -2.04 6.14 2.61
N GLU A 110 -3.10 5.35 2.82
CA GLU A 110 -4.22 5.24 1.87
C GLU A 110 -4.94 6.58 1.73
N LEU A 111 -5.16 7.31 2.83
CA LEU A 111 -5.75 8.64 2.82
C LEU A 111 -4.93 9.62 1.97
N MET A 112 -3.61 9.64 2.12
CA MET A 112 -2.74 10.51 1.31
C MET A 112 -2.80 10.19 -0.19
N LEU A 113 -3.03 8.94 -0.59
CA LEU A 113 -3.23 8.60 -2.00
C LEU A 113 -4.58 9.10 -2.51
N MET A 114 -5.62 9.11 -1.67
CA MET A 114 -6.91 9.73 -2.01
C MET A 114 -6.81 11.26 -2.09
N GLU A 115 -6.07 11.90 -1.18
CA GLU A 115 -5.83 13.34 -1.22
C GLU A 115 -5.13 13.77 -2.51
N LEU A 116 -4.21 12.97 -3.04
CA LEU A 116 -3.61 13.23 -4.35
C LEU A 116 -4.65 13.22 -5.48
N GLN A 117 -5.58 12.26 -5.46
CA GLN A 117 -6.63 12.20 -6.48
C GLN A 117 -7.51 13.46 -6.42
N GLN A 118 -7.84 13.90 -5.21
CA GLN A 118 -8.60 15.13 -4.99
C GLN A 118 -7.82 16.36 -5.45
N LEU A 119 -6.52 16.46 -5.12
CA LEU A 119 -5.64 17.53 -5.55
C LEU A 119 -5.59 17.61 -7.08
N ILE A 120 -5.38 16.47 -7.76
CA ILE A 120 -5.40 16.39 -9.22
C ILE A 120 -6.75 16.83 -9.80
N ALA A 121 -7.87 16.43 -9.19
CA ALA A 121 -9.20 16.84 -9.63
C ALA A 121 -9.41 18.35 -9.47
N THR A 122 -8.97 18.92 -8.35
CA THR A 122 -8.99 20.36 -8.09
C THR A 122 -8.19 21.11 -9.14
N ILE A 123 -6.94 20.69 -9.40
CA ILE A 123 -6.10 21.28 -10.46
C ILE A 123 -6.86 21.24 -11.78
N LYS A 124 -7.33 20.07 -12.22
CA LYS A 124 -8.08 19.91 -13.48
C LYS A 124 -9.30 20.82 -13.59
N SER A 125 -10.02 21.04 -12.48
CA SER A 125 -11.18 21.94 -12.44
C SER A 125 -10.80 23.43 -12.48
N GLY A 126 -9.66 23.80 -11.89
CA GLY A 126 -9.10 25.15 -11.87
C GLY A 126 -8.54 25.60 -13.23
N LEU A 127 -8.13 24.65 -14.08
CA LEU A 127 -7.56 24.89 -15.43
C LEU A 127 -8.46 25.69 -16.41
N ALA A 128 -9.66 26.11 -16.01
CA ALA A 128 -10.54 26.98 -16.77
C ALA A 128 -10.19 28.47 -16.63
N GLN A 129 -9.36 28.87 -15.66
CA GLN A 129 -9.07 30.29 -15.38
C GLN A 129 -7.97 30.89 -16.27
N GLU A 130 -7.30 30.07 -17.10
CA GLU A 130 -6.22 30.47 -18.03
C GLU A 130 -5.06 31.24 -17.36
N GLU A 131 -4.87 31.07 -16.06
CA GLU A 131 -3.73 31.65 -15.35
C GLU A 131 -2.42 30.99 -15.81
N LYS A 132 -1.29 31.69 -15.68
CA LYS A 132 0.01 31.16 -16.08
C LYS A 132 0.35 29.86 -15.34
N GLU A 133 0.03 29.79 -14.05
CA GLU A 133 0.15 28.60 -13.20
C GLU A 133 -0.60 27.41 -13.81
N ASP A 134 -1.86 27.62 -14.22
CA ASP A 134 -2.71 26.59 -14.81
C ASP A 134 -2.17 26.05 -16.13
N ILE A 135 -1.68 26.93 -17.00
CA ILE A 135 -1.12 26.54 -18.31
C ILE A 135 0.11 25.64 -18.11
N ILE A 136 0.95 25.97 -17.12
CA ILE A 136 2.15 25.19 -16.77
C ILE A 136 1.74 23.84 -16.19
N LEU A 137 0.83 23.84 -15.22
CA LEU A 137 0.33 22.62 -14.58
C LEU A 137 -0.35 21.68 -15.57
N ARG A 138 -1.13 22.20 -16.53
CA ARG A 138 -1.76 21.39 -17.58
C ARG A 138 -0.73 20.59 -18.38
N ARG A 139 0.46 21.16 -18.64
CA ARG A 139 1.56 20.44 -19.31
C ARG A 139 2.21 19.41 -18.38
N GLY A 140 2.43 19.77 -17.12
CA GLY A 140 2.98 18.87 -16.11
C GLY A 140 2.11 17.63 -15.84
N LEU A 141 0.79 17.78 -15.90
CA LEU A 141 -0.16 16.66 -15.72
C LEU A 141 -0.05 15.58 -16.81
N LEU A 142 0.64 15.81 -17.93
CA LEU A 142 0.98 14.75 -18.88
C LEU A 142 1.87 13.66 -18.24
N GLY A 143 2.68 14.02 -17.24
CA GLY A 143 3.48 13.08 -16.45
C GLY A 143 2.65 12.11 -15.58
N MET A 144 1.33 12.33 -15.46
CA MET A 144 0.43 11.46 -14.69
C MET A 144 0.33 10.05 -15.28
N PHE A 145 0.44 9.89 -16.61
CA PHE A 145 0.48 8.56 -17.22
C PHE A 145 1.68 7.76 -16.77
N GLU A 146 2.83 8.40 -16.64
CA GLU A 146 4.04 7.78 -16.12
C GLU A 146 3.88 7.42 -14.65
N LEU A 147 3.32 8.33 -13.83
CA LEU A 147 3.00 8.04 -12.44
C LEU A 147 2.08 6.82 -12.32
N LEU A 148 0.95 6.80 -13.05
CA LEU A 148 -0.01 5.69 -13.03
C LEU A 148 0.62 4.36 -13.46
N ALA A 149 1.52 4.38 -14.45
CA ALA A 149 2.26 3.19 -14.86
C ALA A 149 3.16 2.68 -13.73
N ARG A 150 3.87 3.58 -13.03
CA ARG A 150 4.73 3.22 -11.89
C ARG A 150 3.92 2.72 -10.69
N LEU A 151 2.78 3.34 -10.37
CA LEU A 151 1.85 2.87 -9.34
C LEU A 151 1.31 1.47 -9.68
N SER A 152 0.95 1.25 -10.95
CA SER A 152 0.50 -0.06 -11.45
C SER A 152 1.57 -1.14 -11.37
N ILE A 153 2.87 -0.77 -11.39
CA ILE A 153 3.97 -1.71 -11.17
C ILE A 153 4.05 -2.09 -9.68
N GLU A 154 3.96 -1.13 -8.77
CA GLU A 154 3.94 -1.42 -7.33
C GLU A 154 2.73 -2.28 -6.93
N GLU A 155 1.57 -2.01 -7.51
CA GLU A 155 0.36 -2.82 -7.31
C GLU A 155 0.55 -4.27 -7.80
N ARG A 156 1.18 -4.47 -8.96
CA ARG A 156 1.50 -5.82 -9.45
C ARG A 156 2.49 -6.56 -8.54
N LYS A 157 3.54 -5.88 -8.06
CA LYS A 157 4.51 -6.48 -7.12
C LYS A 157 3.85 -6.92 -5.82
N PHE A 158 2.91 -6.13 -5.30
CA PHE A 158 2.12 -6.48 -4.13
C PHE A 158 1.25 -7.72 -4.41
N ASN A 159 0.49 -7.70 -5.50
CA ASN A 159 -0.39 -8.81 -5.88
C ASN A 159 0.39 -10.13 -6.03
N ASP A 160 1.55 -10.11 -6.69
CA ASP A 160 2.39 -11.31 -6.83
C ASP A 160 2.84 -11.88 -5.47
N LYS A 161 3.19 -11.01 -4.52
CA LYS A 161 3.59 -11.42 -3.16
C LYS A 161 2.41 -11.94 -2.35
N PHE A 162 1.25 -11.29 -2.48
CA PHE A 162 0.01 -11.68 -1.83
C PHE A 162 -0.46 -13.06 -2.32
N ALA A 163 -0.52 -13.27 -3.64
CA ALA A 163 -0.90 -14.54 -4.26
C ALA A 163 -0.02 -15.71 -3.81
N LYS A 164 1.30 -15.50 -3.77
CA LYS A 164 2.25 -16.50 -3.24
C LYS A 164 1.98 -16.82 -1.78
N ALA A 165 1.74 -15.81 -0.95
CA ALA A 165 1.45 -16.02 0.46
C ALA A 165 0.10 -16.75 0.66
N ALA A 166 -0.94 -16.38 -0.10
CA ALA A 166 -2.23 -17.05 -0.07
C ALA A 166 -2.12 -18.54 -0.46
N THR A 167 -1.35 -18.83 -1.51
CA THR A 167 -1.06 -20.20 -1.94
C THR A 167 -0.33 -20.99 -0.84
N LEU A 168 0.70 -20.40 -0.23
CA LEU A 168 1.45 -21.04 0.85
C LEU A 168 0.61 -21.27 2.11
N LEU A 169 -0.29 -20.35 2.45
CA LEU A 169 -1.23 -20.52 3.55
C LEU A 169 -2.10 -21.77 3.30
N ARG A 170 -2.72 -21.86 2.13
CA ARG A 170 -3.57 -22.99 1.74
C ARG A 170 -2.81 -24.32 1.77
N LEU A 171 -1.58 -24.36 1.25
CA LEU A 171 -0.77 -25.58 1.22
C LEU A 171 -0.40 -26.11 2.63
N ARG A 172 -0.36 -25.24 3.64
CA ARG A 172 -0.02 -25.61 5.03
C ARG A 172 -1.24 -26.05 5.86
N MET A 173 -2.45 -25.84 5.36
CA MET A 173 -3.68 -26.20 6.05
C MET A 173 -4.14 -27.61 5.67
N ALA A 174 -4.57 -28.40 6.66
CA ALA A 174 -5.31 -29.63 6.40
C ALA A 174 -6.71 -29.32 5.82
N GLU A 175 -7.34 -30.27 5.14
CA GLU A 175 -8.69 -30.12 4.57
C GLU A 175 -9.72 -29.69 5.63
N GLU A 176 -9.66 -30.27 6.83
CA GLU A 176 -10.49 -29.91 7.98
C GLU A 176 -10.30 -28.44 8.42
N SER A 177 -9.07 -27.93 8.32
CA SER A 177 -8.73 -26.54 8.64
C SER A 177 -9.14 -25.57 7.54
N VAL A 178 -9.04 -25.99 6.27
CA VAL A 178 -9.58 -25.25 5.13
C VAL A 178 -11.10 -25.12 5.28
N GLU A 179 -11.79 -26.17 5.67
CA GLU A 179 -13.24 -26.16 5.86
C GLU A 179 -13.67 -25.18 6.96
N ARG A 180 -12.95 -25.17 8.10
CA ARG A 180 -13.21 -24.22 9.19
C ARG A 180 -13.01 -22.76 8.80
N HIS A 181 -12.09 -22.50 7.87
CA HIS A 181 -11.76 -21.15 7.40
C HIS A 181 -12.17 -20.93 5.94
N ARG A 182 -13.21 -21.63 5.48
CA ARG A 182 -13.62 -21.64 4.06
C ARG A 182 -13.83 -20.24 3.51
N GLU A 183 -14.50 -19.36 4.26
CA GLU A 183 -14.75 -17.99 3.81
C GLU A 183 -13.46 -17.23 3.46
N LEU A 184 -12.41 -17.36 4.29
CA LEU A 184 -11.12 -16.75 4.03
C LEU A 184 -10.47 -17.38 2.79
N ILE A 185 -10.44 -18.72 2.71
CA ILE A 185 -9.75 -19.42 1.62
C ILE A 185 -10.44 -19.17 0.27
N ASP A 186 -11.77 -19.18 0.22
CA ASP A 186 -12.54 -18.86 -0.98
C ASP A 186 -12.30 -17.42 -1.42
N LEU A 187 -12.23 -16.48 -0.47
CA LEU A 187 -11.92 -15.08 -0.78
C LEU A 187 -10.50 -14.90 -1.33
N LEU A 188 -9.51 -15.57 -0.73
CA LEU A 188 -8.13 -15.54 -1.22
C LEU A 188 -8.02 -16.09 -2.65
N GLN A 189 -8.75 -17.16 -2.96
CA GLN A 189 -8.81 -17.72 -4.30
C GLN A 189 -9.53 -16.78 -5.28
N ALA A 190 -10.60 -16.12 -4.85
CA ALA A 190 -11.29 -15.12 -5.67
C ALA A 190 -10.35 -13.95 -6.00
N ILE A 191 -9.60 -13.43 -5.02
CA ILE A 191 -8.62 -12.35 -5.23
C ILE A 191 -7.54 -12.76 -6.23
N ASP A 192 -6.99 -13.97 -6.10
CA ASP A 192 -5.91 -14.49 -6.95
C ASP A 192 -6.34 -14.67 -8.41
N SER A 193 -7.57 -15.16 -8.62
CA SER A 193 -8.10 -15.44 -9.96
C SER A 193 -8.70 -14.23 -10.68
N GLU A 194 -9.03 -13.16 -9.95
CA GLU A 194 -9.69 -11.98 -10.52
C GLU A 194 -8.69 -11.15 -11.33
N GLN A 195 -9.04 -10.76 -12.56
CA GLN A 195 -8.21 -9.93 -13.44
C GLN A 195 -8.67 -8.46 -13.46
N ASP A 196 -9.95 -8.21 -13.18
CA ASP A 196 -10.51 -6.87 -13.09
C ASP A 196 -10.06 -6.17 -11.79
N ILE A 197 -9.34 -5.07 -11.93
CA ILE A 197 -8.78 -4.31 -10.80
C ILE A 197 -9.87 -3.77 -9.88
N VAL A 198 -11.01 -3.32 -10.41
CA VAL A 198 -12.11 -2.74 -9.62
C VAL A 198 -12.85 -3.83 -8.85
N VAL A 199 -13.00 -5.01 -9.43
CA VAL A 199 -13.54 -6.17 -8.70
C VAL A 199 -12.57 -6.64 -7.64
N ARG A 200 -11.28 -6.75 -7.98
CA ARG A 200 -10.24 -7.19 -7.05
C ARG A 200 -10.13 -6.27 -5.83
N GLU A 201 -10.21 -4.96 -6.03
CA GLU A 201 -10.21 -3.99 -4.92
C GLU A 201 -11.37 -4.22 -3.95
N ARG A 202 -12.58 -4.48 -4.47
CA ARG A 202 -13.74 -4.81 -3.63
C ARG A 202 -13.55 -6.11 -2.85
N LEU A 203 -12.89 -7.10 -3.46
CA LEU A 203 -12.54 -8.35 -2.77
C LEU A 203 -11.47 -8.10 -1.67
N PHE A 204 -10.49 -7.24 -1.92
CA PHE A 204 -9.52 -6.80 -0.92
C PHE A 204 -10.16 -6.05 0.24
N GLU A 205 -11.16 -5.21 0.00
CA GLU A 205 -11.93 -4.56 1.06
C GLU A 205 -12.70 -5.58 1.92
N LYS A 206 -13.32 -6.59 1.29
CA LYS A 206 -13.93 -7.71 2.03
C LYS A 206 -12.88 -8.46 2.87
N PHE A 207 -11.67 -8.61 2.34
CA PHE A 207 -10.57 -9.26 3.05
C PHE A 207 -10.16 -8.46 4.29
N LYS A 208 -10.02 -7.14 4.17
CA LYS A 208 -9.74 -6.23 5.31
C LYS A 208 -10.81 -6.36 6.40
N GLN A 209 -12.08 -6.50 6.03
CA GLN A 209 -13.20 -6.68 6.97
C GLN A 209 -13.12 -8.02 7.72
N ILE A 210 -12.89 -9.13 7.02
CA ILE A 210 -12.72 -10.45 7.64
C ILE A 210 -11.52 -10.45 8.60
N ARG A 211 -10.39 -9.85 8.20
CA ARG A 211 -9.22 -9.68 9.06
C ARG A 211 -9.60 -8.96 10.35
N HIS A 212 -10.29 -7.82 10.27
CA HIS A 212 -10.71 -7.06 11.45
C HIS A 212 -11.54 -7.90 12.42
N TYR A 213 -12.46 -8.72 11.92
CA TYR A 213 -13.26 -9.60 12.76
C TYR A 213 -12.40 -10.65 13.49
N HIS A 214 -11.40 -11.22 12.80
CA HIS A 214 -10.49 -12.22 13.36
C HIS A 214 -9.45 -11.66 14.34
N THR A 215 -9.06 -10.40 14.22
CA THR A 215 -8.08 -9.77 15.12
C THR A 215 -8.71 -9.10 16.35
N SER A 216 -10.04 -8.99 16.40
CA SER A 216 -10.79 -8.32 17.49
C SER A 216 -11.36 -9.30 18.53
N GLN A 217 -11.14 -10.60 18.38
CA GLN A 217 -11.52 -11.67 19.32
C GLN A 217 -10.29 -12.19 20.07
#